data_AF-Q9X3F1-F1
#
_entry.id   AF-Q9X3F1-F1
#
_cell.length_a   1.000
_cell.length_b   1.000
_cell.length_c   1.000
_cell.angle_alpha   90.00
_cell.angle_beta   90.00
_cell.angle_gamma   90.00
#
_symmetry.space_group_name_H-M   'P 1'
#
loop_
_entity.id
_entity.type
_entity.pdbx_description
1 polymer ?
#
loop_
_entity_poly.entity_id
_entity_poly.type
_entity_poly.pdbx_seq_one_letter_code
_entity_poly.pdbx_strand_id
1 'polypeptide(L)'
;HIFRVYLTGGFKKPRELTWVTGVILAVVTVSFGVAGYSLPWDQVGYWACKIVTGVPEAVPVVGTLVVLLLRGGVSAGQSTLTRFYSAHTFVLPVAAAALMLTHFLMIRKQGISGPL
;
A
#
# COMPACT_ATOMS: atom_id res chain seq x y z
N HIS A 1 3.67 8.74 13.71
CA HIS A 1 5.02 8.14 13.48
C HIS A 1 5.84 8.93 12.47
N ILE A 2 5.38 9.06 11.21
CA ILE A 2 6.10 9.77 10.13
C ILE A 2 6.56 11.18 10.54
N PHE A 3 5.64 11.99 11.11
CA PHE A 3 6.00 13.35 11.58
C PHE A 3 7.16 13.35 12.57
N ARG A 4 7.19 12.42 13.54
CA ARG A 4 8.30 12.31 14.49
C ARG A 4 9.61 12.03 13.77
N VAL A 5 9.64 11.06 12.85
CA VAL A 5 10.87 10.72 12.12
C VAL A 5 11.40 11.90 11.31
N TYR A 6 10.50 12.66 10.67
CA TYR A 6 10.86 13.84 9.90
C TYR A 6 11.37 14.97 10.79
N LEU A 7 10.59 15.35 11.82
CA LEU A 7 10.91 16.47 12.71
C LEU A 7 12.17 16.21 13.55
N THR A 8 12.53 14.96 13.82
CA THR A 8 13.78 14.61 14.52
C THR A 8 14.92 14.21 13.59
N GLY A 9 14.79 14.38 12.27
CA GLY A 9 15.84 14.07 11.31
C GLY A 9 16.25 12.58 11.25
N GLY A 10 15.42 11.66 11.73
CA GLY A 10 15.74 10.24 11.86
C GLY A 10 15.87 9.47 10.54
N PHE A 11 15.60 10.12 9.40
CA PHE A 11 15.74 9.59 8.06
C PHE A 11 17.11 9.87 7.42
N LYS A 12 17.93 10.75 8.03
CA LYS A 12 19.25 11.12 7.51
C LYS A 12 20.23 9.93 7.55
N LYS A 13 21.35 10.06 6.83
CA LYS A 13 22.43 9.07 6.80
C LYS A 13 22.77 8.56 8.21
N PRO A 14 22.91 7.24 8.44
CA PRO A 14 22.85 6.13 7.47
C PRO A 14 21.48 5.42 7.37
N ARG A 15 20.36 6.12 7.68
CA ARG A 15 19.01 5.53 7.86
C ARG A 15 18.07 5.72 6.66
N GLU A 16 18.61 6.07 5.50
CA GLU A 16 17.83 6.37 4.29
C GLU A 16 16.97 5.18 3.87
N LEU A 17 17.50 3.96 3.95
CA LEU A 17 16.76 2.74 3.60
C LEU A 17 15.65 2.41 4.61
N THR A 18 15.83 2.76 5.88
CA THR A 18 14.76 2.67 6.89
C THR A 18 13.62 3.63 6.53
N TRP A 19 13.94 4.84 6.04
CA TRP A 19 12.92 5.76 5.56
C TRP A 19 12.18 5.22 4.32
N VAL A 20 12.92 4.74 3.30
CA VAL A 20 12.32 4.17 2.09
C VAL A 20 11.39 3.01 2.41
N THR A 21 11.81 2.07 3.27
CA THR A 21 10.93 0.97 3.70
C THR A 21 9.71 1.46 4.47
N GLY A 22 9.82 2.52 5.25
CA GLY A 22 8.69 3.18 5.91
C GLY A 22 7.69 3.78 4.92
N VAL A 23 8.16 4.39 3.83
CA VAL A 23 7.29 4.90 2.74
C VAL A 23 6.58 3.76 2.02
N ILE A 24 7.28 2.67 1.71
CA ILE A 24 6.67 1.48 1.09
C ILE A 24 5.62 0.87 2.03
N LEU A 25 5.88 0.79 3.33
CA LEU A 25 4.90 0.35 4.33
C LEU A 25 3.67 1.27 4.38
N ALA A 26 3.84 2.58 4.22
CA ALA A 26 2.72 3.52 4.14
C ALA A 26 1.86 3.24 2.90
N VAL A 27 2.47 2.98 1.74
CA VAL A 27 1.75 2.58 0.51
C VAL A 27 0.98 1.29 0.74
N VAL A 28 1.62 0.25 1.31
CA VAL A 28 0.96 -1.03 1.63
C VAL A 28 -0.21 -0.83 2.60
N THR A 29 -0.05 0.03 3.60
CA THR A 29 -1.13 0.36 4.56
C THR A 29 -2.30 1.06 3.89
N VAL A 30 -2.05 2.00 2.98
CA VAL A 30 -3.12 2.63 2.18
C VAL A 30 -3.80 1.60 1.28
N SER A 31 -3.04 0.68 0.66
CA SER A 31 -3.60 -0.41 -0.14
C SER A 31 -4.49 -1.34 0.67
N PHE A 32 -4.16 -1.61 1.95
CA PHE A 32 -5.05 -2.32 2.87
C PHE A 32 -6.39 -1.61 3.01
N GLY A 33 -6.36 -0.30 3.22
CA GLY A 33 -7.56 0.53 3.31
C GLY A 33 -8.42 0.42 2.05
N VAL A 34 -7.83 0.62 0.87
CA VAL A 34 -8.55 0.57 -0.42
C VAL A 34 -9.20 -0.81 -0.65
N ALA A 35 -8.43 -1.89 -0.48
CA ALA A 35 -8.93 -3.23 -0.71
C ALA A 35 -10.01 -3.62 0.31
N GLY A 36 -9.76 -3.33 1.60
CA GLY A 36 -10.65 -3.67 2.72
C GLY A 36 -11.97 -2.90 2.70
N TYR A 37 -11.91 -1.61 2.34
CA TYR A 37 -13.09 -0.74 2.25
C TYR A 37 -14.11 -1.24 1.22
N SER A 38 -13.64 -1.99 0.22
CA SER A 38 -14.50 -2.52 -0.85
C SER A 38 -15.18 -3.84 -0.46
N LEU A 39 -14.73 -4.54 0.59
CA LEU A 39 -15.17 -5.91 0.90
C LEU A 39 -16.62 -6.07 1.37
N PRO A 40 -17.23 -5.13 2.12
CA PRO A 40 -18.65 -5.21 2.49
C PRO A 40 -19.59 -5.19 1.26
N TRP A 41 -19.09 -4.69 0.13
CA TRP A 41 -19.82 -4.58 -1.14
C TRP A 41 -21.15 -3.83 -1.04
N ASP A 42 -21.21 -2.87 -0.12
CA ASP A 42 -22.30 -1.90 0.00
C ASP A 42 -22.14 -0.78 -1.04
N GLN A 43 -23.12 0.15 -1.10
CA GLN A 43 -23.09 1.24 -2.10
C GLN A 43 -21.81 2.07 -1.97
N VAL A 44 -21.40 2.42 -0.75
CA VAL A 44 -20.25 3.28 -0.53
C VAL A 44 -18.95 2.57 -0.94
N GLY A 45 -18.74 1.33 -0.49
CA GLY A 45 -17.56 0.54 -0.84
C GLY A 45 -17.47 0.23 -2.34
N TYR A 46 -18.59 -0.15 -2.96
CA TYR A 46 -18.64 -0.46 -4.40
C TYR A 46 -18.32 0.77 -5.27
N TRP A 47 -18.93 1.92 -5.01
CA TRP A 47 -18.68 3.12 -5.81
C TRP A 47 -17.28 3.68 -5.59
N ALA A 48 -16.75 3.63 -4.36
CA ALA A 48 -15.36 3.96 -4.08
C ALA A 48 -14.40 3.05 -4.88
N CYS A 49 -14.63 1.73 -4.88
CA CYS A 49 -13.86 0.76 -5.66
C CYS A 49 -13.90 1.10 -7.17
N LYS A 50 -15.10 1.36 -7.71
CA LYS A 50 -15.28 1.65 -9.13
C LYS A 50 -14.52 2.91 -9.55
N ILE A 51 -14.58 3.99 -8.77
CA ILE A 51 -13.87 5.25 -9.06
C ILE A 51 -12.36 5.04 -8.97
N VAL A 52 -11.86 4.50 -7.85
CA VAL A 52 -10.40 4.40 -7.62
C VAL A 52 -9.70 3.46 -8.61
N THR A 53 -10.35 2.36 -8.98
CA THR A 53 -9.80 1.41 -9.96
C THR A 53 -9.84 1.94 -11.40
N GLY A 54 -10.58 3.03 -11.66
CA GLY A 54 -10.62 3.69 -12.97
C GLY A 54 -9.52 4.73 -13.17
N VAL A 55 -8.93 5.24 -12.08
CA VAL A 55 -7.88 6.27 -12.13
C VAL A 55 -6.71 5.89 -13.04
N PRO A 56 -6.18 4.64 -13.02
CA PRO A 56 -5.04 4.27 -13.84
C PRO A 56 -5.30 4.32 -15.35
N GLU A 57 -6.55 4.35 -15.81
CA GLU A 57 -6.89 4.41 -17.24
C GLU A 57 -6.30 5.64 -17.94
N ALA A 58 -6.08 6.72 -17.19
CA ALA A 58 -5.45 7.94 -17.69
C ALA A 58 -3.95 7.79 -18.01
N VAL A 59 -3.30 6.70 -17.58
CA VAL A 59 -1.87 6.46 -17.85
C VAL A 59 -1.69 6.00 -19.30
N PRO A 60 -0.88 6.71 -20.13
CA PRO A 60 -0.66 6.32 -21.52
C PRO A 60 -0.05 4.92 -21.65
N VAL A 61 -0.40 4.22 -22.72
CA VAL A 61 0.12 2.89 -23.12
C VAL A 61 -0.29 1.74 -22.19
N VAL A 62 -0.15 1.88 -20.87
CA VAL A 62 -0.34 0.79 -19.90
C VAL A 62 -1.61 0.91 -19.06
N GLY A 63 -2.30 2.05 -19.08
CA GLY A 63 -3.43 2.34 -18.18
C GLY A 63 -4.57 1.33 -18.28
N THR A 64 -5.06 1.05 -19.49
CA THR A 64 -6.13 0.07 -19.73
C THR A 64 -5.75 -1.33 -19.25
N LEU A 65 -4.48 -1.74 -19.45
CA LEU A 65 -3.98 -3.02 -18.96
C LEU A 65 -4.00 -3.07 -17.43
N VAL A 66 -3.55 -2.00 -16.76
CA VAL A 66 -3.57 -1.91 -15.30
C VAL A 66 -5.00 -2.02 -14.76
N VAL A 67 -5.97 -1.31 -15.35
CA VAL A 67 -7.38 -1.39 -14.94
C VAL A 67 -7.91 -2.82 -15.08
N LEU A 68 -7.63 -3.48 -16.20
CA LEU A 68 -8.05 -4.86 -16.44
C LEU A 68 -7.41 -5.85 -15.45
N LEU A 69 -6.15 -5.63 -15.07
CA LEU A 69 -5.45 -6.43 -14.06
C LEU A 69 -5.97 -6.16 -12.64
N LEU A 70 -6.37 -4.94 -12.31
CA LEU A 70 -6.95 -4.64 -11.01
C LEU A 70 -8.35 -5.24 -10.88
N ARG A 71 -9.20 -5.05 -11.89
CA ARG A 71 -10.61 -5.44 -11.85
C ARG A 71 -10.86 -6.89 -12.21
N GLY A 72 -10.04 -7.48 -13.07
CA GLY A 72 -10.33 -8.79 -13.67
C GLY A 72 -11.52 -8.77 -14.63
N GLY A 73 -11.80 -7.62 -15.24
CA GLY A 73 -12.91 -7.38 -16.15
C GLY A 73 -12.95 -5.92 -16.58
N VAL A 74 -13.82 -5.59 -17.55
CA VAL A 74 -13.99 -4.21 -18.05
C VAL A 74 -14.61 -3.27 -17.02
N SER A 75 -15.37 -3.81 -16.06
CA SER A 75 -15.99 -3.08 -14.95
C SER A 75 -15.71 -3.75 -13.61
N ALA A 76 -15.89 -3.01 -12.51
CA ALA A 76 -15.85 -3.58 -11.17
C ALA A 76 -17.00 -4.60 -11.00
N GLY A 77 -16.69 -5.78 -10.49
CA GLY A 77 -17.65 -6.88 -10.33
C GLY A 77 -17.10 -8.03 -9.47
N GLN A 78 -17.67 -9.23 -9.64
CA GLN A 78 -17.31 -10.40 -8.83
C GLN A 78 -15.80 -10.73 -8.88
N SER A 79 -15.19 -10.67 -10.07
CA SER A 79 -13.76 -10.92 -10.23
C SER A 79 -12.90 -9.90 -9.47
N THR A 80 -13.35 -8.64 -9.40
CA THR A 80 -12.71 -7.58 -8.62
C THR A 80 -12.76 -7.90 -7.13
N LEU A 81 -13.94 -8.29 -6.63
CA LEU A 81 -14.13 -8.63 -5.22
C LEU A 81 -13.23 -9.80 -4.80
N THR A 82 -13.16 -10.87 -5.60
CA THR A 82 -12.28 -12.01 -5.31
C THR A 82 -10.80 -11.60 -5.29
N ARG A 83 -10.36 -10.76 -6.23
CA ARG A 83 -8.98 -10.23 -6.26
C ARG A 83 -8.69 -9.34 -5.06
N PHE A 84 -9.61 -8.47 -4.68
CA PHE A 84 -9.46 -7.56 -3.55
C PHE A 84 -9.46 -8.30 -2.22
N TYR A 85 -10.28 -9.35 -2.08
CA TYR A 85 -10.24 -10.23 -0.93
C TYR A 85 -8.88 -10.94 -0.81
N SER A 86 -8.39 -11.56 -1.89
CA SER A 86 -7.07 -12.20 -1.91
C SER A 86 -5.94 -11.21 -1.65
N ALA A 87 -6.01 -10.02 -2.23
CA ALA A 87 -5.04 -8.95 -1.97
C ALA A 87 -5.04 -8.56 -0.48
N HIS A 88 -6.21 -8.34 0.11
CA HIS A 88 -6.36 -7.86 1.49
C HIS A 88 -6.00 -8.91 2.54
N THR A 89 -6.34 -10.18 2.34
CA THR A 89 -6.15 -11.22 3.35
C THR A 89 -4.87 -12.04 3.16
N PHE A 90 -4.26 -12.02 1.98
CA PHE A 90 -3.06 -12.79 1.70
C PHE A 90 -1.88 -11.93 1.23
N VAL A 91 -2.01 -11.24 0.09
CA VAL A 91 -0.86 -10.55 -0.54
C VAL A 91 -0.34 -9.41 0.35
N LEU A 92 -1.22 -8.52 0.80
CA LEU A 92 -0.85 -7.36 1.61
C LEU A 92 -0.34 -7.76 3.00
N PRO A 93 -0.92 -8.74 3.71
CA PRO A 93 -0.35 -9.24 4.97
C PRO A 93 1.06 -9.79 4.82
N VAL A 94 1.31 -10.62 3.81
CA VAL A 94 2.64 -11.17 3.54
C VAL A 94 3.63 -10.06 3.20
N ALA A 95 3.25 -9.13 2.31
CA ALA A 95 4.08 -7.99 1.96
C ALA A 95 4.40 -7.09 3.16
N ALA A 96 3.40 -6.76 3.98
CA ALA A 96 3.58 -5.96 5.18
C ALA A 96 4.48 -6.66 6.20
N ALA A 97 4.28 -7.96 6.44
CA ALA A 97 5.14 -8.73 7.36
C ALA A 97 6.60 -8.72 6.91
N ALA A 98 6.87 -8.97 5.63
CA ALA A 98 8.23 -8.95 5.08
C ALA A 98 8.88 -7.55 5.16
N LEU A 99 8.12 -6.50 4.85
CA LEU A 99 8.59 -5.12 4.93
C LEU A 99 8.83 -4.68 6.37
N MET A 100 7.94 -5.01 7.31
CA MET A 100 8.12 -4.72 8.74
C MET A 100 9.35 -5.43 9.30
N LEU A 101 9.55 -6.70 8.96
CA LEU A 101 10.75 -7.44 9.36
C LEU A 101 12.01 -6.73 8.87
N THR A 102 12.04 -6.37 7.58
CA THR A 102 13.18 -5.65 6.98
C THR A 102 13.41 -4.29 7.66
N HIS A 103 12.32 -3.54 7.92
CA HIS A 103 12.35 -2.25 8.58
C HIS A 103 12.92 -2.36 10.01
N PHE A 104 12.48 -3.34 10.79
CA PHE A 104 12.96 -3.57 12.16
C PHE A 104 14.40 -4.07 12.21
N LEU A 105 14.82 -4.94 11.27
CA LEU A 105 16.20 -5.40 11.20
C LEU A 105 17.17 -4.25 10.94
N MET A 106 16.80 -3.28 10.09
CA MET A 106 17.63 -2.09 9.85
C MET A 106 17.71 -1.18 11.08
N ILE A 107 16.59 -0.95 11.77
CA ILE A 107 16.58 -0.19 13.04
C ILE A 107 17.46 -0.89 14.08
N ARG A 108 17.34 -2.21 14.24
CA ARG A 108 18.15 -2.98 15.18
C ARG A 108 19.65 -2.91 14.83
N LYS A 109 19.99 -2.96 13.55
CA LYS A 109 21.39 -2.87 13.07
C LYS A 109 21.99 -1.48 13.28
N GLN A 110 21.20 -0.42 13.11
CA GLN A 110 21.69 0.97 13.10
C GLN A 110 21.48 1.71 14.43
N GLY A 111 20.68 1.19 15.36
CA GLY A 111 20.30 1.88 16.61
C GLY A 111 19.19 2.91 16.41
N ILE A 112 19.01 3.86 17.34
CA ILE A 112 18.08 5.00 17.19
C ILE A 112 18.84 6.27 16.77
N SER A 113 18.15 7.27 16.21
CA SER A 113 18.75 8.59 15.94
C SER A 113 19.28 9.22 17.22
N GLY A 114 20.36 10.00 17.12
CA GLY A 114 20.92 10.75 18.23
C GLY A 114 19.97 11.83 18.78
N PRO A 115 20.38 12.52 19.86
CA PRO A 115 19.64 13.67 20.37
C PRO A 115 19.51 14.76 19.30
N LEU A 116 18.50 15.62 19.46
CA LEU A 116 18.23 16.76 18.58
C LEU A 116 19.37 17.78 18.58
#